data_AF-A0A7K2TLA6-F1
#
_entry.id   AF-A0A7K2TLA6-F1
#
_cell.length_a   1.000
_cell.length_b   1.000
_cell.length_c   1.000
_cell.angle_alpha   90.00
_cell.angle_beta   90.00
_cell.angle_gamma   90.00
#
_symmetry.space_group_name_H-M   'P 1'
#
loop_
_entity.id
_entity.type
_entity.pdbx_description
1 polymer ?
#
loop_
_entity_poly.entity_id
_entity_poly.type
_entity_poly.pdbx_seq_one_letter_code
_entity_poly.pdbx_strand_id
1 'polypeptide(L)'
;MNLPPTPGTRPEQPQASPERLGTTMLALPTTRLLSDDQRDGRACPWCAAPVTEDTGIDLGTRPGPLGIPIHPRGCAPCVHRVAHHTYHRHSTYCQRCERDPAQCEARRTLRRLAQEGTR
;
A
#
# COMPACT_ATOMS: atom_id res chain seq x y z
N MET A 1 10.88 52.90 9.49
CA MET A 1 10.53 51.77 10.37
C MET A 1 9.75 50.76 9.53
N ASN A 2 10.39 49.68 9.07
CA ASN A 2 9.73 48.63 8.29
C ASN A 2 9.58 47.39 9.17
N LEU A 3 8.35 46.91 9.32
CA LEU A 3 8.03 45.63 9.96
C LEU A 3 8.41 44.46 9.04
N PRO A 4 8.90 43.32 9.57
CA PRO A 4 9.07 42.11 8.78
C PRO A 4 7.71 41.43 8.48
N PRO A 5 7.56 40.80 7.31
CA PRO A 5 6.37 40.03 6.97
C PRO A 5 6.29 38.70 7.75
N THR A 6 5.07 38.28 8.07
CA THR A 6 4.75 37.00 8.71
C THR A 6 5.09 35.81 7.80
N PRO A 7 5.56 34.68 8.35
CA PRO A 7 5.75 33.47 7.56
C PRO A 7 4.38 32.89 7.18
N GLY A 8 4.13 32.87 5.88
CA GLY A 8 2.95 32.27 5.28
C GLY A 8 2.83 30.78 5.61
N THR A 9 1.60 30.39 5.92
CA THR A 9 1.11 29.02 6.04
C THR A 9 1.54 28.21 4.81
N ARG A 10 2.55 27.37 5.00
CA ARG A 10 2.91 26.33 4.01
C ARG A 10 1.70 25.40 3.93
N PRO A 11 1.14 25.08 2.75
CA PRO A 11 0.10 24.07 2.69
C PRO A 11 0.68 22.80 3.26
N GLU A 12 0.08 22.35 4.36
CA GLU A 12 0.35 21.08 5.01
C GLU A 12 0.15 20.02 3.93
N GLN A 13 1.28 19.56 3.36
CA GLN A 13 1.28 18.44 2.43
C GLN A 13 0.49 17.34 3.12
N PRO A 14 -0.57 16.79 2.49
CA PRO A 14 -1.34 15.70 3.08
C PRO A 14 -0.33 14.64 3.45
N GLN A 15 -0.12 14.48 4.76
CA GLN A 15 0.86 13.55 5.28
C GLN A 15 0.46 12.21 4.68
N ALA A 16 1.31 11.67 3.81
CA ALA A 16 1.26 10.27 3.46
C ALA A 16 1.56 9.54 4.77
N SER A 17 0.52 9.37 5.59
CA SER A 17 0.64 8.75 6.89
C SER A 17 1.28 7.38 6.67
N PRO A 18 2.22 6.96 7.52
CA PRO A 18 2.92 5.68 7.36
C PRO A 18 1.95 4.48 7.29
N GLU A 19 0.71 4.65 7.76
CA GLU A 19 -0.43 3.74 7.51
C GLU A 19 -0.68 3.46 6.01
N ARG A 20 -0.60 4.48 5.13
CA ARG A 20 -0.80 4.37 3.67
C ARG A 20 0.38 3.71 2.95
N LEU A 21 1.55 3.65 3.59
CA LEU A 21 2.72 2.93 3.07
C LEU A 21 2.60 1.41 3.31
N GLY A 22 1.63 0.98 4.12
CA GLY A 22 1.46 -0.42 4.51
C GLY A 22 1.13 -1.35 3.35
N THR A 23 0.10 -0.99 2.58
CA THR A 23 -0.41 -1.83 1.48
C THR A 23 0.39 -1.68 0.20
N THR A 24 1.13 -0.59 0.02
CA THR A 24 2.08 -0.43 -1.10
C THR A 24 3.23 -1.44 -1.03
N MET A 25 3.54 -2.00 0.15
CA MET A 25 4.51 -3.09 0.32
C MET A 25 4.07 -4.42 -0.31
N LEU A 26 2.78 -4.59 -0.59
CA LEU A 26 2.29 -5.80 -1.25
C LEU A 26 2.71 -5.78 -2.72
N ALA A 27 3.38 -6.83 -3.17
CA ALA A 27 3.71 -6.95 -4.58
C ALA A 27 2.42 -7.10 -5.40
N LEU A 28 2.20 -6.18 -6.33
CA LEU A 28 1.17 -6.34 -7.35
C LEU A 28 1.68 -7.24 -8.49
N PRO A 29 0.77 -7.91 -9.21
CA PRO A 29 1.09 -8.42 -10.54
C PRO A 29 1.60 -7.26 -11.40
N THR A 30 2.45 -7.58 -12.39
CA THR A 30 3.02 -6.60 -13.31
C THR A 30 1.93 -5.64 -13.80
N THR A 31 2.06 -4.35 -13.51
CA THR A 31 0.99 -3.35 -13.75
C THR A 31 0.56 -3.25 -15.22
N ARG A 32 1.44 -3.63 -16.14
CA ARG A 32 1.15 -3.76 -17.58
C ARG A 32 0.18 -4.90 -17.92
N LEU A 33 0.11 -5.94 -17.08
CA LEU A 33 -0.79 -7.08 -17.25
C LEU A 33 -2.16 -6.87 -16.59
N LEU A 34 -2.30 -5.82 -15.78
CA LEU A 34 -3.58 -5.45 -15.18
C LEU A 34 -4.50 -4.83 -16.24
N SER A 35 -5.79 -5.16 -16.19
CA SER A 35 -6.81 -4.43 -16.94
C SER A 35 -7.01 -3.03 -16.37
N ASP A 36 -7.69 -2.15 -17.12
CA ASP A 36 -7.97 -0.79 -16.66
C ASP A 36 -8.86 -0.79 -15.41
N ASP A 37 -9.82 -1.71 -15.32
CA ASP A 37 -10.62 -1.89 -14.09
C ASP A 37 -9.76 -2.28 -12.88
N GLN A 38 -8.71 -3.08 -13.07
CA GLN A 38 -7.81 -3.44 -11.98
C GLN A 38 -6.89 -2.29 -11.58
N ARG A 39 -6.46 -1.47 -12.54
CA ARG A 39 -5.62 -0.29 -12.31
C ARG A 39 -6.39 0.81 -11.59
N ASP A 40 -7.66 1.00 -11.94
CA ASP A 40 -8.54 2.01 -11.38
C ASP A 40 -9.21 1.58 -10.06
N GLY A 41 -8.92 0.36 -9.59
CA GLY A 41 -9.47 -0.15 -8.34
C GLY A 41 -10.96 -0.49 -8.40
N ARG A 42 -11.47 -0.84 -9.58
CA ARG A 42 -12.82 -1.42 -9.80
C ARG A 42 -12.81 -2.96 -9.80
N ALA A 43 -11.64 -3.57 -10.02
CA ALA A 43 -11.46 -5.02 -9.96
C ALA A 43 -10.19 -5.39 -9.17
N CYS A 44 -10.25 -6.53 -8.48
CA CYS A 44 -9.12 -7.03 -7.71
C CYS A 44 -7.93 -7.36 -8.64
N PRO A 45 -6.71 -6.85 -8.37
CA PRO A 45 -5.53 -7.12 -9.19
C PRO A 45 -5.17 -8.60 -9.32
N TRP A 46 -5.54 -9.43 -8.32
CA TRP A 46 -5.12 -10.83 -8.26
C TRP A 46 -6.17 -11.83 -8.78
N CYS A 47 -7.46 -11.53 -8.67
CA CYS A 47 -8.52 -12.46 -9.08
C CYS A 47 -9.56 -11.85 -10.02
N ALA A 48 -9.42 -10.58 -10.38
CA ALA A 48 -10.34 -9.81 -11.22
C ALA A 48 -11.78 -9.70 -10.68
N ALA A 49 -12.07 -10.19 -9.47
CA ALA A 49 -13.37 -9.99 -8.84
C ALA A 49 -13.69 -8.49 -8.69
N PRO A 50 -14.94 -8.06 -8.90
CA PRO A 50 -15.34 -6.68 -8.70
C PRO A 50 -15.04 -6.22 -7.27
N VAL A 51 -14.55 -4.99 -7.12
CA VAL A 51 -14.34 -4.33 -5.83
C VAL A 51 -14.91 -2.92 -5.91
N THR A 52 -15.46 -2.46 -4.79
CA THR A 52 -15.99 -1.10 -4.64
C THR A 52 -15.15 -0.30 -3.66
N GLU A 53 -15.48 0.97 -3.49
CA GLU A 53 -14.79 1.78 -2.49
C GLU A 53 -15.00 1.26 -1.06
N ASP A 54 -16.18 0.70 -0.78
CA ASP A 54 -16.56 0.15 0.53
C ASP A 54 -15.98 -1.25 0.80
N THR A 55 -15.79 -2.05 -0.25
CA THR A 55 -15.39 -3.47 -0.11
C THR A 55 -13.93 -3.73 -0.48
N GLY A 56 -13.32 -2.83 -1.24
CA GLY A 56 -11.95 -2.94 -1.71
C GLY A 56 -10.96 -2.26 -0.78
N ILE A 57 -9.90 -2.96 -0.41
CA ILE A 57 -8.78 -2.42 0.37
C ILE A 57 -7.88 -1.61 -0.58
N ASP A 58 -7.67 -0.34 -0.24
CA ASP A 58 -6.77 0.55 -0.98
C ASP A 58 -5.31 0.07 -0.89
N LEU A 59 -4.69 -0.17 -2.06
CA LEU A 59 -3.30 -0.62 -2.19
C LEU A 59 -2.31 0.52 -2.42
N GLY A 60 -2.80 1.75 -2.26
CA GLY A 60 -2.08 3.00 -2.45
C GLY A 60 -1.82 3.32 -3.91
N THR A 61 -1.40 4.56 -4.14
CA THR A 61 -1.02 5.03 -5.48
C THR A 61 0.27 4.34 -5.94
N ARG A 62 0.27 3.86 -7.18
CA ARG A 62 1.43 3.19 -7.78
C ARG A 62 1.71 3.70 -9.18
N PRO A 63 2.96 3.59 -9.67
CA PRO A 63 3.25 3.91 -11.05
C PRO A 63 2.57 2.90 -11.98
N GLY A 64 1.70 3.39 -12.84
CA GLY A 64 1.10 2.61 -13.91
C GLY A 64 1.93 2.62 -15.19
N PRO A 65 1.39 1.99 -16.25
CA PRO A 65 2.00 2.05 -17.58
C PRO A 65 2.19 3.51 -18.02
N LEU A 66 3.32 3.79 -18.67
CA LEU A 66 3.65 5.12 -19.19
C LEU A 66 3.79 6.23 -18.14
N GLY A 67 3.91 5.87 -16.86
CA GLY A 67 4.04 6.83 -15.76
C GLY A 67 2.72 7.41 -15.26
N ILE A 68 1.57 6.93 -15.78
CA ILE A 68 0.25 7.33 -15.30
C ILE A 68 0.02 6.66 -13.94
N PRO A 69 -0.28 7.40 -12.86
CA PRO A 69 -0.54 6.80 -11.56
C PRO A 69 -1.81 5.93 -11.60
N ILE A 70 -1.75 4.78 -10.93
CA ILE A 70 -2.87 3.87 -10.74
C ILE A 70 -3.25 3.81 -9.27
N HIS A 71 -4.52 3.53 -8.99
CA HIS A 71 -5.09 3.48 -7.65
C HIS A 71 -5.76 2.12 -7.41
N PRO A 72 -4.98 1.03 -7.42
CA PRO A 72 -5.53 -0.31 -7.33
C PRO A 72 -6.16 -0.58 -5.96
N ARG A 73 -7.30 -1.29 -5.97
CA ARG A 73 -7.98 -1.80 -4.78
C ARG A 73 -8.04 -3.32 -4.84
N GLY A 74 -7.71 -3.98 -3.75
CA GLY A 74 -7.73 -5.44 -3.65
C GLY A 74 -8.92 -5.95 -2.85
N CYS A 75 -9.47 -7.11 -3.21
CA CYS A 75 -10.44 -7.77 -2.33
C CYS A 75 -9.74 -8.31 -1.08
N ALA A 76 -10.43 -8.27 0.07
CA ALA A 76 -9.91 -8.73 1.36
C ALA A 76 -9.21 -10.10 1.33
N PRO A 77 -9.77 -11.18 0.72
CA PRO A 77 -9.11 -12.49 0.73
C PRO A 77 -7.78 -12.51 -0.03
N CYS A 78 -7.68 -11.78 -1.15
CA CYS A 78 -6.44 -11.71 -1.91
C CYS A 78 -5.39 -10.85 -1.19
N VAL A 79 -5.79 -9.70 -0.63
CA VAL A 79 -4.89 -8.86 0.16
C VAL A 79 -4.33 -9.63 1.34
N HIS A 80 -5.17 -10.34 2.08
CA HIS A 80 -4.74 -11.16 3.20
C HIS A 80 -3.76 -12.25 2.78
N ARG A 81 -4.08 -13.00 1.71
CA ARG A 81 -3.19 -14.05 1.17
C ARG A 81 -1.81 -13.50 0.80
N VAL A 82 -1.77 -12.36 0.11
CA VAL A 82 -0.52 -11.74 -0.34
C VAL A 82 0.24 -11.11 0.81
N ALA A 83 -0.44 -10.50 1.79
CA ALA A 83 0.16 -9.98 3.01
C ALA A 83 0.80 -11.11 3.83
N HIS A 84 0.10 -12.23 4.01
CA HIS A 84 0.61 -13.41 4.70
C HIS A 84 1.86 -13.96 4.02
N HIS A 85 1.82 -14.17 2.70
CA HIS A 85 2.98 -14.64 1.94
C HIS A 85 4.17 -13.66 2.00
N THR A 86 3.91 -12.36 1.84
CA THR A 86 4.94 -11.32 1.91
C THR A 86 5.55 -11.25 3.32
N TYR A 87 4.74 -11.34 4.37
CA TYR A 87 5.18 -11.37 5.77
C TYR A 87 6.15 -12.52 6.04
N HIS A 88 5.80 -13.75 5.64
CA HIS A 88 6.65 -14.92 5.87
C HIS A 88 7.97 -14.88 5.11
N ARG A 89 7.96 -14.29 3.91
CA ARG A 89 9.19 -14.13 3.12
C ARG A 89 10.02 -12.92 3.54
N HIS A 90 9.45 -11.96 4.25
CA HIS A 90 10.11 -10.68 4.53
C HIS A 90 11.45 -10.82 5.26
N SER A 91 11.53 -11.76 6.21
CA SER A 91 12.76 -12.00 6.96
C SER A 91 13.91 -12.52 6.11
N THR A 92 13.65 -13.12 4.93
CA THR A 92 14.72 -13.69 4.10
C THR A 92 15.49 -12.65 3.30
N TYR A 93 14.98 -11.43 3.18
CA TYR A 93 15.59 -10.36 2.37
C TYR A 93 15.72 -9.02 3.11
N CYS A 94 15.25 -8.92 4.36
CA CYS A 94 15.30 -7.69 5.14
C CYS A 94 16.44 -7.73 6.17
N GLN A 95 17.49 -6.94 5.93
CA GLN A 95 18.62 -6.80 6.87
C GLN A 95 18.20 -6.31 8.27
N ARG A 96 17.13 -5.51 8.37
CA ARG A 96 16.60 -5.09 9.67
C ARG A 96 15.93 -6.24 10.40
N CYS A 97 15.25 -7.15 9.70
CA CYS A 97 14.74 -8.38 10.32
C CYS A 97 15.84 -9.32 10.77
N GLU A 98 16.97 -9.36 10.06
CA GLU A 98 18.14 -10.15 10.46
C GLU A 98 18.77 -9.61 11.76
N ARG A 99 18.85 -8.28 11.89
CA ARG A 99 19.46 -7.62 13.07
C ARG A 99 18.53 -7.51 14.26
N ASP A 100 17.32 -7.00 14.06
CA ASP A 100 16.31 -6.79 15.10
C ASP A 100 14.89 -6.85 14.51
N PRO A 101 14.25 -8.04 14.55
CA PRO A 101 12.88 -8.23 14.08
C PRO A 101 11.84 -7.31 14.72
N ALA A 102 12.03 -6.91 15.99
CA ALA A 102 11.04 -6.13 16.74
C ALA A 102 10.98 -4.67 16.25
N GLN A 103 12.09 -4.16 15.74
CA GLN A 103 12.21 -2.81 15.18
C GLN A 103 11.85 -2.72 13.68
N CYS A 104 11.51 -3.83 13.02
CA CYS A 104 11.14 -3.82 11.62
C CYS A 104 9.68 -3.36 11.43
N GLU A 105 9.48 -2.09 11.07
CA GLU A 105 8.16 -1.52 10.76
C GLU A 105 7.46 -2.25 9.61
N ALA A 106 8.16 -2.55 8.52
CA ALA A 106 7.61 -3.30 7.40
C ALA A 106 7.03 -4.65 7.83
N ARG A 107 7.77 -5.40 8.67
CA ARG A 107 7.29 -6.66 9.25
C ARG A 107 6.05 -6.48 10.13
N ARG A 108 6.03 -5.45 10.98
CA ARG A 108 4.88 -5.14 11.85
C ARG A 108 3.62 -4.81 11.04
N THR A 109 3.77 -4.00 9.99
CA THR A 109 2.66 -3.63 9.12
C THR A 109 2.16 -4.81 8.29
N LEU A 110 3.05 -5.63 7.73
CA LEU A 110 2.69 -6.86 7.02
C LEU A 110 1.97 -7.86 7.96
N ARG A 111 2.42 -7.98 9.21
CA ARG A 111 1.76 -8.81 10.24
C ARG A 111 0.34 -8.31 10.54
N ARG A 112 0.15 -6.99 10.67
CA ARG A 112 -1.16 -6.38 10.90
C ARG A 112 -2.10 -6.67 9.72
N LEU A 113 -1.67 -6.40 8.49
CA LEU A 113 -2.45 -6.69 7.27
C LEU A 113 -2.79 -8.18 7.12
N ALA A 114 -1.86 -9.07 7.50
CA ALA A 114 -2.07 -10.51 7.50
C ALA A 114 -2.93 -11.02 8.67
N GLN A 115 -3.34 -10.17 9.63
CA GLN A 115 -4.19 -10.56 10.78
C GLN A 115 -5.56 -9.90 10.73
N GLU A 116 -5.66 -8.70 10.17
CA GLU A 116 -6.92 -7.94 10.06
C GLU A 116 -7.93 -8.58 9.10
N GLY A 117 -7.49 -9.45 8.18
CA GLY A 117 -8.38 -10.19 7.26
C GLY A 117 -9.04 -11.46 7.85
N THR A 118 -8.82 -11.78 9.13
CA THR A 118 -9.31 -13.02 9.77
C THR A 118 -10.58 -12.81 10.62
N ARG A 119 -11.37 -11.75 10.39
CA ARG A 119 -12.63 -11.50 11.11
C ARG A 119 -13.84 -11.53 10.19
#